data_AF-A0A7J9B8V3-F1
#
_entry.id   AF-A0A7J9B8V3-F1
#
_cell.length_a   1.000
_cell.length_b   1.000
_cell.length_c   1.000
_cell.angle_alpha   90.00
_cell.angle_beta   90.00
_cell.angle_gamma   90.00
#
_symmetry.space_group_name_H-M   'P 1'
#
loop_
_entity.id
_entity.type
_entity.pdbx_description
1 polymer ?
#
loop_
_entity_poly.entity_id
_entity_poly.type
_entity_poly.pdbx_seq_one_letter_code
_entity_poly.pdbx_strand_id
1 'polypeptide(L)'
;WLIKSLLQEGYAVRTTVRADPAENKRDLSFLTSLPGAAEKLKIMSADLSDPESYNAAIEGCKGVFHVATPVDFENKESEAVTESASTVMFNGQDVEVVDESFWTDVEFVRENLSPFMRSYMISKTLTERAALEFGTQHGLDVVTVIPSLVVGPFICPKFPGSVRSSLALNTKTRKLNNVYREPI
;
A
#
# COMPACT_ATOMS: atom_id res chain seq x y z
N TRP A 1 6.91 9.16 -0.56
CA TRP A 1 6.33 10.48 -0.24
C TRP A 1 6.21 10.66 1.27
N LEU A 2 5.55 9.73 1.99
CA LEU A 2 5.42 9.78 3.45
C LEU A 2 6.73 10.06 4.22
N ILE A 3 7.81 9.32 3.93
CA ILE A 3 9.14 9.54 4.54
C ILE A 3 9.62 10.99 4.33
N LYS A 4 9.47 11.53 3.10
CA LYS A 4 9.84 12.91 2.78
C LYS A 4 9.03 13.88 3.64
N SER A 5 7.71 13.72 3.70
CA SER A 5 6.83 14.58 4.49
C SER A 5 7.20 14.56 5.97
N LEU A 6 7.41 13.38 6.56
CA LEU A 6 7.82 13.25 7.96
C LEU A 6 9.17 13.92 8.25
N LEU A 7 10.16 13.75 7.37
CA LEU A 7 11.46 14.42 7.51
C LEU A 7 11.34 15.96 7.42
N GLN A 8 10.47 16.47 6.52
CA GLN A 8 10.21 17.90 6.38
C GLN A 8 9.56 18.51 7.62
N GLU A 9 8.66 17.78 8.28
CA GLU A 9 8.08 18.15 9.57
C GLU A 9 9.04 17.91 10.76
N GLY A 10 10.26 17.46 10.49
CA GLY A 10 11.33 17.35 11.48
C GLY A 10 11.36 16.04 12.27
N TYR A 11 10.53 15.05 11.93
CA TYR A 11 10.51 13.74 12.59
C TYR A 11 11.78 12.92 12.29
N ALA A 12 12.19 12.10 13.26
CA ALA A 12 13.10 10.99 13.01
C ALA A 12 12.30 9.81 12.44
N VAL A 13 12.78 9.23 11.34
CA VAL A 13 12.07 8.20 10.58
C VAL A 13 12.91 6.94 10.52
N ARG A 14 12.30 5.82 10.91
CA ARG A 14 12.83 4.48 10.64
C ARG A 14 11.96 3.85 9.56
N THR A 15 12.59 3.34 8.51
CA THR A 15 11.89 2.64 7.43
C THR A 15 12.49 1.26 7.25
N THR A 16 11.63 0.30 6.91
CA THR A 16 12.06 -1.05 6.55
C THR A 16 12.09 -1.22 5.04
N VAL A 17 13.03 -2.03 4.56
CA VAL A 17 13.08 -2.52 3.18
C VAL A 17 13.25 -4.04 3.22
N ARG A 18 12.71 -4.75 2.23
CA ARG A 18 12.92 -6.20 2.12
C ARG A 18 14.41 -6.51 1.96
N ALA A 19 14.92 -7.58 2.55
CA ALA A 19 16.24 -8.09 2.23
C ALA A 19 16.33 -8.43 0.73
N ASP A 20 17.49 -8.20 0.11
CA ASP A 20 17.73 -8.64 -1.27
C ASP A 20 18.50 -9.97 -1.24
N PRO A 21 17.92 -11.08 -1.71
CA PRO A 21 18.59 -12.37 -1.69
C PRO A 21 19.81 -12.42 -2.61
N ALA A 22 19.92 -11.51 -3.59
CA ALA A 22 20.96 -11.55 -4.62
C ALA A 22 22.20 -10.68 -4.32
N GLU A 23 22.37 -10.18 -3.08
CA GLU A 23 23.42 -9.22 -2.66
C GLU A 23 23.52 -7.93 -3.49
N ASN A 24 22.62 -7.72 -4.46
CA ASN A 24 22.59 -6.50 -5.26
C ASN A 24 22.16 -5.34 -4.36
N LYS A 25 23.05 -4.33 -4.24
CA LYS A 25 22.70 -3.09 -3.55
C LYS A 25 21.52 -2.44 -4.26
N ARG A 26 20.34 -2.47 -3.63
CA ARG A 26 19.20 -1.68 -4.08
C ARG A 26 19.56 -0.20 -4.03
N ASP A 27 19.26 0.49 -5.11
CA ASP A 27 19.37 1.94 -5.13
C ASP A 27 18.29 2.56 -4.23
N LEU A 28 18.73 3.11 -3.11
CA LEU A 28 17.91 3.85 -2.14
C LEU A 28 18.27 5.34 -2.11
N SER A 29 19.01 5.82 -3.13
CA SER A 29 19.43 7.23 -3.23
C SER A 29 18.26 8.20 -3.19
N PHE A 30 17.11 7.81 -3.74
CA PHE A 30 15.88 8.61 -3.72
C PHE A 30 15.29 8.81 -2.31
N LEU A 31 15.71 8.02 -1.31
CA LEU A 31 15.40 8.21 0.11
C LEU A 31 16.54 8.89 0.84
N THR A 32 17.77 8.44 0.64
CA THR A 32 18.94 8.95 1.39
C THR A 32 19.35 10.36 0.96
N SER A 33 18.96 10.80 -0.23
CA SER A 33 19.20 12.17 -0.72
C SER A 33 18.09 13.16 -0.32
N LEU A 34 17.08 12.73 0.45
CA LEU A 34 16.05 13.64 0.95
C LEU A 34 16.65 14.63 1.97
N PRO A 35 16.20 15.89 2.00
CA PRO A 35 16.62 16.84 3.03
C PRO A 35 16.38 16.28 4.44
N GLY A 36 17.42 16.32 5.29
CA GLY A 36 17.39 15.79 6.66
C GLY A 36 17.57 14.27 6.78
N ALA A 37 17.63 13.51 5.69
CA ALA A 37 17.76 12.06 5.74
C ALA A 37 19.07 11.59 6.38
N ALA A 38 20.19 12.26 6.10
CA ALA A 38 21.50 11.88 6.65
C ALA A 38 21.52 11.87 8.19
N GLU A 39 20.70 12.70 8.83
CA GLU A 39 20.64 12.85 10.29
C GLU A 39 19.47 12.06 10.90
N LYS A 40 18.33 11.99 10.20
CA LYS A 40 17.05 11.57 10.78
C LYS A 40 16.44 10.32 10.14
N LEU A 41 16.99 9.81 9.03
CA LEU A 41 16.49 8.60 8.38
C LEU A 41 17.37 7.39 8.72
N LYS A 42 16.75 6.35 9.27
CA LYS A 42 17.37 5.03 9.42
C LYS A 42 16.65 4.01 8.54
N ILE A 43 17.40 3.33 7.67
CA ILE A 43 16.88 2.25 6.83
C ILE A 43 17.30 0.92 7.43
N MET A 44 16.35 0.00 7.59
CA MET A 44 16.55 -1.30 8.22
C MET A 44 15.97 -2.40 7.35
N SER A 45 16.45 -3.63 7.50
CA SER A 45 15.85 -4.80 6.85
C SER A 45 14.77 -5.38 7.74
N ALA A 46 13.64 -5.78 7.17
CA ALA A 46 12.60 -6.56 7.85
C ALA A 46 11.86 -7.46 6.84
N ASP A 47 11.28 -8.54 7.34
CA ASP A 47 10.45 -9.47 6.58
C ASP A 47 9.02 -9.43 7.11
N LEU A 48 8.05 -9.24 6.21
CA LEU A 48 6.63 -9.18 6.53
C LEU A 48 6.12 -10.45 7.23
N SER A 49 6.75 -11.60 6.96
CA SER A 49 6.38 -12.89 7.55
C SER A 49 7.06 -13.15 8.90
N ASP A 50 7.98 -12.30 9.33
CA ASP A 50 8.71 -12.42 10.60
C ASP A 50 8.45 -11.18 11.48
N PRO A 51 7.49 -11.27 12.42
CA PRO A 51 7.20 -10.17 13.34
C PRO A 51 8.43 -9.71 14.15
N GLU A 52 9.33 -10.63 14.52
CA GLU A 52 10.51 -10.30 15.35
C GLU A 52 11.52 -9.45 14.58
N SER A 53 11.54 -9.56 13.24
CA SER A 53 12.38 -8.73 12.36
C SER A 53 12.07 -7.23 12.48
N TYR A 54 10.88 -6.86 12.99
CA TYR A 54 10.48 -5.46 13.18
C TYR A 54 10.87 -4.87 14.52
N ASN A 55 11.27 -5.67 15.52
CA ASN A 55 11.53 -5.21 16.89
C ASN A 55 12.44 -3.99 16.93
N ALA A 56 13.58 -4.06 16.24
CA ALA A 56 14.54 -2.95 16.21
C ALA A 56 14.03 -1.71 15.42
N ALA A 57 13.11 -1.91 14.47
CA ALA A 57 12.51 -0.82 13.69
C ALA A 57 11.45 -0.07 14.50
N ILE A 58 10.71 -0.75 15.37
CA ILE A 58 9.62 -0.17 16.17
C ILE A 58 10.08 0.35 17.55
N GLU A 59 11.19 -0.15 18.09
CA GLU A 59 11.69 0.17 19.44
C GLU A 59 11.80 1.70 19.68
N GLY A 60 11.01 2.23 20.62
CA GLY A 60 11.00 3.66 20.96
C GLY A 60 10.37 4.58 19.91
N CYS A 61 9.72 4.04 18.87
CA CYS A 61 8.93 4.83 17.93
C CYS A 61 7.61 5.29 18.58
N LYS A 62 7.22 6.55 18.33
CA LYS A 62 5.96 7.12 18.84
C LYS A 62 4.72 6.70 18.04
N GLY A 63 4.92 6.19 16.83
CA GLY A 63 3.88 5.75 15.92
C GLY A 63 4.47 4.93 14.79
N VAL A 64 3.64 4.09 14.19
CA VAL A 64 4.02 3.19 13.09
C VAL A 64 3.07 3.42 11.92
N PHE A 65 3.63 3.64 10.73
CA PHE A 65 2.85 3.66 9.49
C PHE A 65 3.08 2.34 8.75
N HIS A 66 2.09 1.45 8.78
CA HIS A 66 2.15 0.20 8.02
C HIS A 66 1.67 0.44 6.59
N VAL A 67 2.62 0.63 5.66
CA VAL A 67 2.34 0.87 4.22
C VAL A 67 2.84 -0.30 3.36
N ALA A 68 3.61 -1.21 3.97
CA ALA A 68 4.19 -2.34 3.27
C ALA A 68 3.11 -3.36 2.91
N THR A 69 3.32 -4.01 1.78
CA THR A 69 2.37 -4.91 1.15
C THR A 69 3.13 -6.12 0.66
N PRO A 70 2.68 -7.35 0.94
CA PRO A 70 3.23 -8.51 0.25
C PRO A 70 3.00 -8.35 -1.26
N VAL A 71 4.03 -8.65 -2.05
CA VAL A 71 3.89 -8.70 -3.50
C VAL A 71 4.43 -10.05 -3.90
N ASP A 72 3.53 -10.95 -4.28
CA ASP A 72 3.91 -12.23 -4.85
C ASP A 72 4.31 -12.00 -6.31
N PHE A 73 5.56 -12.35 -6.65
CA PHE A 73 6.13 -12.16 -7.99
C PHE A 73 5.96 -13.40 -8.87
N GLU A 74 5.40 -14.51 -8.34
CA GLU A 74 5.22 -15.77 -9.06
C GLU A 74 3.89 -15.89 -9.83
N ASN A 75 3.15 -14.79 -10.07
CA ASN A 75 1.83 -14.82 -10.74
C ASN A 75 0.78 -15.69 -10.04
N LYS A 76 0.98 -16.04 -8.76
CA LYS A 76 -0.10 -16.48 -7.89
C LYS A 76 -0.60 -15.24 -7.16
N GLU A 77 -1.90 -15.01 -7.29
CA GLU A 77 -2.69 -13.89 -6.81
C GLU A 77 -1.98 -12.91 -5.86
N SER A 78 -1.70 -11.70 -6.37
CA SER A 78 -1.10 -10.62 -5.59
C SER A 78 -2.01 -10.19 -4.44
N GLU A 79 -1.66 -10.54 -3.20
CA GLU A 79 -2.22 -9.94 -1.99
C GLU A 79 -1.63 -8.54 -1.77
N ALA A 80 -2.16 -7.54 -2.47
CA ALA A 80 -1.72 -6.17 -2.23
C ALA A 80 -2.34 -5.63 -0.92
N VAL A 81 -1.62 -4.98 0.01
CA VAL A 81 -2.09 -4.47 1.33
C VAL A 81 -1.63 -3.03 1.64
N THR A 82 -2.17 -2.05 0.94
CA THR A 82 -2.51 -0.71 1.44
C THR A 82 -4.03 -0.58 1.44
N GLU A 83 -4.65 -0.14 2.53
CA GLU A 83 -6.08 0.22 2.53
C GLU A 83 -6.42 1.11 1.34
N SER A 84 -7.62 0.94 0.81
CA SER A 84 -8.03 1.54 -0.46
C SER A 84 -9.55 1.61 -0.49
N ALA A 85 -10.12 2.58 -1.22
CA ALA A 85 -11.55 2.71 -1.44
C ALA A 85 -12.25 1.39 -1.83
N SER A 86 -11.52 0.41 -2.35
CA SER A 86 -12.00 -0.96 -2.51
C SER A 86 -12.57 -1.63 -1.24
N THR A 87 -12.27 -1.17 -0.03
CA THR A 87 -12.81 -1.74 1.22
C THR A 87 -14.22 -1.26 1.54
N VAL A 88 -14.72 -0.23 0.86
CA VAL A 88 -16.06 0.35 1.09
C VAL A 88 -16.95 0.36 -0.15
N MET A 89 -16.40 0.14 -1.35
CA MET A 89 -17.08 0.39 -2.63
C MET A 89 -18.00 -0.73 -3.14
N PHE A 90 -17.81 -1.99 -2.76
CA PHE A 90 -18.46 -3.13 -3.44
C PHE A 90 -19.32 -3.94 -2.49
N ASN A 91 -20.56 -3.51 -2.26
CA ASN A 91 -21.48 -4.16 -1.32
C ASN A 91 -22.88 -4.44 -1.91
N GLY A 92 -23.00 -4.39 -3.24
CA GLY A 92 -24.28 -4.60 -3.96
C GLY A 92 -25.29 -3.46 -3.82
N GLN A 93 -24.96 -2.38 -3.09
CA GLN A 93 -25.79 -1.19 -2.98
C GLN A 93 -25.39 -0.17 -4.03
N ASP A 94 -26.37 0.34 -4.78
CA ASP A 94 -26.16 1.41 -5.76
C ASP A 94 -26.33 2.77 -5.07
N VAL A 95 -25.24 3.27 -4.48
CA VAL A 95 -25.21 4.53 -3.74
C VAL A 95 -24.18 5.50 -4.33
N GLU A 96 -24.51 6.79 -4.36
CA GLU A 96 -23.63 7.84 -4.90
C GLU A 96 -22.53 8.23 -3.91
N VAL A 97 -22.80 8.11 -2.60
CA VAL A 97 -21.89 8.50 -1.52
C VAL A 97 -21.67 7.31 -0.60
N VAL A 98 -20.42 7.05 -0.28
CA VAL A 98 -19.95 6.05 0.69
C VAL A 98 -19.19 6.76 1.80
N ASP A 99 -19.31 6.25 3.02
CA ASP A 99 -18.59 6.71 4.21
C ASP A 99 -17.91 5.52 4.93
N GLU A 100 -17.25 5.80 6.06
CA GLU A 100 -16.49 4.81 6.84
C GLU A 100 -17.36 3.73 7.51
N SER A 101 -18.69 3.84 7.45
CA SER A 101 -19.61 2.78 7.92
C SER A 101 -19.81 1.66 6.89
N PHE A 102 -19.44 1.90 5.64
CA PHE A 102 -19.57 0.93 4.56
C PHE A 102 -18.46 -0.11 4.61
N TRP A 103 -18.78 -1.33 4.19
CA TRP A 103 -17.82 -2.41 4.01
C TRP A 103 -18.12 -3.14 2.71
N THR A 104 -17.06 -3.49 1.99
CA THR A 104 -17.12 -4.33 0.81
C THR A 104 -17.56 -5.74 1.21
N ASP A 105 -18.56 -6.24 0.48
CA ASP A 105 -19.05 -7.60 0.59
C ASP A 105 -18.10 -8.52 -0.19
N VAL A 106 -17.37 -9.33 0.56
CA VAL A 106 -16.39 -10.29 0.03
C VAL A 106 -17.04 -11.32 -0.88
N GLU A 107 -18.26 -11.78 -0.59
CA GLU A 107 -18.95 -12.75 -1.44
C GLU A 107 -19.44 -12.10 -2.72
N PHE A 108 -19.98 -10.88 -2.64
CA PHE A 108 -20.34 -10.10 -3.82
C PHE A 108 -19.14 -9.92 -4.76
N VAL A 109 -17.96 -9.58 -4.22
CA VAL A 109 -16.72 -9.46 -4.98
C VAL A 109 -16.30 -10.79 -5.61
N ARG A 110 -16.43 -11.91 -4.87
CA ARG A 110 -16.11 -13.25 -5.38
C ARG A 110 -16.97 -13.67 -6.55
N GLU A 111 -18.25 -13.31 -6.54
CA GLU A 111 -19.19 -13.72 -7.57
C GLU A 111 -19.14 -12.80 -8.80
N ASN A 112 -18.90 -11.49 -8.60
CA ASN A 112 -19.19 -10.48 -9.62
C ASN A 112 -17.96 -9.79 -10.23
N LEU A 113 -16.76 -9.91 -9.64
CA LEU A 113 -15.56 -9.23 -10.15
C LEU A 113 -14.58 -10.18 -10.86
N SER A 114 -13.79 -9.61 -11.77
CA SER A 114 -12.72 -10.34 -12.48
C SER A 114 -11.68 -10.87 -11.50
N PRO A 115 -10.99 -12.00 -11.80
CA PRO A 115 -10.04 -12.62 -10.88
C PRO A 115 -8.97 -11.64 -10.35
N PHE A 116 -8.44 -10.78 -11.22
CA PHE A 116 -7.44 -9.78 -10.84
C PHE A 116 -7.97 -8.76 -9.80
N MET A 117 -9.19 -8.25 -10.00
CA MET A 117 -9.79 -7.28 -9.07
C MET A 117 -10.21 -7.97 -7.77
N ARG A 118 -10.65 -9.22 -7.87
CA ARG A 118 -11.11 -10.05 -6.75
C ARG A 118 -10.03 -10.22 -5.69
N SER A 119 -8.84 -10.70 -6.05
CA SER A 119 -7.74 -10.92 -5.09
C SER A 119 -7.32 -9.64 -4.38
N TYR A 120 -7.22 -8.53 -5.13
CA TYR A 120 -6.89 -7.22 -4.56
C TYR A 120 -7.93 -6.79 -3.52
N MET A 121 -9.21 -6.76 -3.88
CA MET A 121 -10.27 -6.21 -3.03
C MET A 121 -10.54 -7.06 -1.79
N ILE A 122 -10.53 -8.38 -1.95
CA ILE A 122 -10.70 -9.30 -0.82
C ILE A 122 -9.52 -9.15 0.15
N SER A 123 -8.29 -9.14 -0.35
CA SER A 123 -7.10 -8.95 0.48
C SER A 123 -7.18 -7.65 1.29
N LYS A 124 -7.53 -6.51 0.66
CA LYS A 124 -7.70 -5.24 1.38
C LYS A 124 -8.74 -5.33 2.50
N THR A 125 -9.90 -5.85 2.16
CA THR A 125 -11.05 -5.86 3.07
C THR A 125 -10.78 -6.76 4.26
N LEU A 126 -10.20 -7.94 4.03
CA LEU A 126 -9.87 -8.86 5.11
C LEU A 126 -8.71 -8.36 5.97
N THR A 127 -7.68 -7.77 5.38
CA THR A 127 -6.56 -7.23 6.17
C THR A 127 -6.97 -6.03 7.02
N GLU A 128 -7.79 -5.11 6.49
CA GLU A 128 -8.29 -3.96 7.27
C GLU A 128 -9.11 -4.44 8.48
N ARG A 129 -10.05 -5.37 8.25
CA ARG A 129 -10.85 -5.97 9.33
C ARG A 129 -9.97 -6.67 10.37
N ALA A 130 -9.00 -7.46 9.94
CA ALA A 130 -8.09 -8.16 10.84
C ALA A 130 -7.21 -7.20 11.64
N ALA A 131 -6.72 -6.12 11.03
CA ALA A 131 -5.90 -5.12 11.71
C ALA A 131 -6.69 -4.38 12.79
N LEU A 132 -7.93 -3.97 12.50
CA LEU A 132 -8.83 -3.31 13.45
C LEU A 132 -9.23 -4.23 14.61
N GLU A 133 -9.56 -5.49 14.30
CA GLU A 133 -9.89 -6.50 15.31
C GLU A 133 -8.68 -6.79 16.21
N PHE A 134 -7.51 -7.03 15.62
CA PHE A 134 -6.27 -7.25 16.36
C PHE A 134 -5.93 -6.05 17.25
N GLY A 135 -6.07 -4.82 16.72
CA GLY A 135 -5.84 -3.61 17.49
C GLY A 135 -6.74 -3.53 18.72
N THR A 136 -8.03 -3.79 18.54
CA THR A 136 -9.01 -3.83 19.64
C THR A 136 -8.67 -4.89 20.68
N GLN A 137 -8.33 -6.10 20.25
CA GLN A 137 -8.01 -7.23 21.13
C GLN A 137 -6.73 -7.00 21.95
N HIS A 138 -5.76 -6.28 21.39
CA HIS A 138 -4.46 -6.05 22.01
C HIS A 138 -4.29 -4.64 22.60
N GLY A 139 -5.35 -3.82 22.61
CA GLY A 139 -5.32 -2.46 23.17
C GLY A 139 -4.42 -1.49 22.39
N LEU A 140 -4.28 -1.70 21.08
CA LEU A 140 -3.56 -0.80 20.18
C LEU A 140 -4.53 0.23 19.60
N ASP A 141 -4.08 1.49 19.53
CA ASP A 141 -4.79 2.55 18.83
C ASP A 141 -4.49 2.44 17.33
N VAL A 142 -5.32 1.68 16.62
CA VAL A 142 -5.20 1.43 15.18
C VAL A 142 -6.13 2.36 14.43
N VAL A 143 -5.56 3.14 13.52
CA VAL A 143 -6.30 4.02 12.60
C VAL A 143 -6.01 3.60 11.17
N THR A 144 -7.07 3.41 10.40
CA THR A 144 -7.04 3.05 8.98
C THR A 144 -7.25 4.31 8.14
N VAL A 145 -6.59 4.39 7.00
CA VAL A 145 -6.75 5.50 6.04
C VAL A 145 -7.10 4.88 4.71
N ILE A 146 -8.26 5.25 4.17
CA ILE A 146 -8.83 4.67 2.95
C ILE A 146 -8.59 5.61 1.75
N PRO A 147 -7.43 5.53 1.07
CA PRO A 147 -7.17 6.33 -0.12
C PRO A 147 -7.99 5.83 -1.32
N SER A 148 -8.41 6.77 -2.15
CA SER A 148 -8.89 6.52 -3.50
C SER A 148 -7.70 6.32 -4.48
N LEU A 149 -7.85 6.73 -5.73
CA LEU A 149 -6.74 6.78 -6.68
C LEU A 149 -5.72 7.87 -6.28
N VAL A 150 -4.52 7.45 -5.89
CA VAL A 150 -3.42 8.38 -5.54
C VAL A 150 -2.77 8.92 -6.81
N VAL A 151 -2.87 10.23 -7.02
CA VAL A 151 -2.27 10.95 -8.16
C VAL A 151 -1.39 12.09 -7.64
N GLY A 152 -0.27 12.34 -8.31
CA GLY A 152 0.61 13.46 -7.99
C GLY A 152 2.09 13.18 -8.26
N PRO A 153 2.97 14.12 -7.83
CA PRO A 153 4.41 13.91 -7.88
C PRO A 153 4.84 12.68 -7.09
N PHE A 154 5.87 11.99 -7.58
CA PHE A 154 6.44 10.82 -6.92
C PHE A 154 7.97 10.93 -6.86
N ILE A 155 8.56 10.29 -5.85
CA ILE A 155 10.01 10.28 -5.63
C ILE A 155 10.65 8.91 -5.91
N CYS A 156 9.84 7.87 -6.09
CA CYS A 156 10.36 6.54 -6.37
C CYS A 156 10.89 6.44 -7.80
N PRO A 157 11.92 5.61 -8.05
CA PRO A 157 12.54 5.50 -9.37
C PRO A 157 11.63 4.82 -10.41
N LYS A 158 10.61 4.07 -9.95
CA LYS A 158 9.61 3.45 -10.81
C LYS A 158 8.36 4.32 -10.90
N PHE A 159 7.85 4.49 -12.11
CA PHE A 159 6.61 5.22 -12.38
C PHE A 159 5.42 4.53 -11.67
N PRO A 160 4.74 5.17 -10.70
CA PRO A 160 3.63 4.56 -9.98
C PRO A 160 2.45 4.20 -10.89
N GLY A 161 1.88 3.02 -10.70
CA GLY A 161 0.76 2.52 -11.53
C GLY A 161 -0.46 3.45 -11.52
N SER A 162 -0.84 3.99 -10.35
CA SER A 162 -1.98 4.90 -10.20
C SER A 162 -1.82 6.19 -11.02
N VAL A 163 -0.62 6.79 -10.96
CA VAL A 163 -0.28 7.98 -11.74
C VAL A 163 -0.33 7.66 -13.24
N ARG A 164 0.18 6.49 -13.66
CA ARG A 164 0.18 6.08 -15.07
C ARG A 164 -1.24 5.92 -15.60
N SER A 165 -2.11 5.23 -14.86
CA SER A 165 -3.50 5.02 -15.22
C SER A 165 -4.26 6.35 -15.30
N SER A 166 -4.05 7.27 -14.35
CA SER A 166 -4.70 8.59 -14.36
C SER A 166 -4.30 9.44 -15.58
N LEU A 167 -3.05 9.36 -16.02
CA LEU A 167 -2.58 10.09 -17.21
C LEU A 167 -3.09 9.45 -18.51
N ALA A 168 -3.27 8.14 -18.55
CA ALA A 168 -3.84 7.45 -19.71
C ALA A 168 -5.28 7.91 -20.00
N LEU A 169 -6.08 8.16 -18.95
CA LEU A 169 -7.43 8.70 -19.07
C LEU A 169 -7.45 10.10 -19.70
N ASN A 170 -6.48 10.95 -19.37
CA ASN A 170 -6.41 12.33 -19.85
C ASN A 170 -5.84 12.45 -21.28
N THR A 171 -4.98 11.53 -21.71
CA THR A 171 -4.21 11.68 -22.95
C THR A 171 -4.85 11.04 -24.19
N LYS A 172 -5.99 10.33 -24.05
CA LYS A 172 -6.61 9.52 -25.14
C LYS A 172 -5.63 8.57 -25.86
N THR A 173 -4.46 8.29 -25.27
CA THR A 173 -3.40 7.54 -25.95
C THR A 173 -3.69 6.05 -25.85
N ARG A 174 -4.29 5.49 -26.92
CA ARG A 174 -4.69 4.08 -27.06
C ARG A 174 -3.58 3.05 -26.74
N LYS A 175 -2.30 3.47 -26.75
CA LYS A 175 -1.13 2.61 -26.49
C LYS A 175 -0.85 2.29 -25.01
N LEU A 176 -1.39 3.05 -24.05
CA LEU A 176 -1.21 2.76 -22.61
C LEU A 176 -2.31 1.83 -22.05
N ASN A 177 -3.45 1.72 -22.74
CA ASN A 177 -4.57 0.87 -22.33
C ASN A 177 -4.39 -0.63 -22.65
N ASN A 178 -3.37 -0.99 -23.44
CA ASN A 178 -3.14 -2.38 -23.86
C ASN A 178 -2.44 -3.25 -22.79
N VAL A 179 -2.14 -2.72 -21.61
CA VAL A 179 -1.63 -3.55 -20.49
C VAL A 179 -2.78 -4.20 -19.68
N TYR A 180 -4.02 -3.75 -19.88
CA TYR A 180 -5.21 -4.29 -19.17
C TYR A 180 -6.31 -4.83 -20.09
N ARG A 181 -6.03 -4.99 -21.39
CA ARG A 181 -6.91 -5.70 -22.32
C ARG A 181 -6.13 -6.84 -22.97
N GLU A 182 -6.17 -8.01 -22.37
CA GLU A 182 -6.05 -9.28 -23.11
C GLU A 182 -7.47 -9.76 -23.46
N PRO A 183 -7.63 -10.49 -24.57
CA PRO A 183 -8.89 -10.65 -25.28
C PRO A 183 -9.86 -11.62 -24.58
N ILE A 184 -11.15 -11.40 -24.84
CA ILE A 184 -12.26 -12.30 -24.52
C ILE A 184 -12.08 -13.60 -25.31
#